data_AF-A0A6J0BBW3-F1
#
_entry.id   AF-A0A6J0BBW3-F1
#
_cell.length_a   1.000
_cell.length_b   1.000
_cell.length_c   1.000
_cell.angle_alpha   90.00
_cell.angle_beta   90.00
_cell.angle_gamma   90.00
#
_symmetry.space_group_name_H-M   'P 1'
#
loop_
_entity.id
_entity.type
_entity.pdbx_description
1 polymer ?
#
loop_
_entity_poly.entity_id
_entity_poly.type
_entity_poly.pdbx_seq_one_letter_code
_entity_poly.pdbx_strand_id
1 'polypeptide(L)'
;MNYLLFGFACLFIVTQIVGAEAIDHHLAIRQKCFAEHGLEHASGSAAYFENPKSKCYLKCFFEHNKLFHENGDFDIAAVLVLVDESIREEARPFGEKCAGEHNKIADRCEMAYEVMKCFFKASPELFPHLGIFEPPHA
;
A
#
# COMPACT_ATOMS: atom_id res chain seq x y z
N MET A 1 16.93 21.37 -51.34
CA MET A 1 15.71 21.19 -50.53
C MET A 1 16.06 20.25 -49.39
N ASN A 2 16.04 20.79 -48.17
CA ASN A 2 16.79 20.28 -47.02
C ASN A 2 15.94 19.26 -46.23
N TYR A 3 15.79 18.04 -46.74
CA TYR A 3 14.95 17.01 -46.09
C TYR A 3 15.62 16.32 -44.88
N LEU A 4 16.91 16.55 -44.66
CA LEU A 4 17.68 15.98 -43.54
C LEU A 4 17.37 16.62 -42.18
N LEU A 5 16.71 17.79 -42.15
CA LEU A 5 16.34 18.49 -40.91
C LEU A 5 14.93 18.14 -40.38
N PHE A 6 14.05 17.56 -41.20
CA PHE A 6 12.71 17.16 -40.77
C PHE A 6 12.64 15.75 -40.18
N GLY A 7 13.57 14.85 -40.56
CA GLY A 7 13.61 13.48 -40.03
C GLY A 7 14.02 13.40 -38.56
N PHE A 8 14.88 14.32 -38.10
CA PHE A 8 15.33 14.37 -36.70
C PHE A 8 14.30 14.98 -35.75
N ALA A 9 13.40 15.85 -36.24
CA ALA A 9 12.39 16.48 -35.40
C ALA A 9 11.33 15.49 -34.89
N CYS A 10 10.96 14.47 -35.69
CA CYS A 10 9.97 13.49 -35.25
C CYS A 10 10.52 12.47 -34.25
N LEU A 11 11.81 12.11 -34.31
CA LEU A 11 12.38 11.09 -33.41
C LEU A 11 12.56 11.60 -31.97
N PHE A 12 12.78 12.91 -31.79
CA PHE A 12 12.88 13.52 -30.47
C PHE A 12 11.53 13.79 -29.79
N ILE A 13 10.42 13.81 -30.54
CA ILE A 13 9.10 14.04 -29.95
C ILE A 13 8.54 12.76 -29.31
N VAL A 14 8.84 11.57 -29.84
CA VAL A 14 8.30 10.31 -29.30
C VAL A 14 8.92 9.95 -27.94
N THR A 15 10.14 10.39 -27.63
CA THR A 15 10.80 10.09 -26.35
C THR A 15 10.33 10.96 -25.19
N GLN A 16 9.58 12.04 -25.44
CA GLN A 16 9.09 12.95 -24.39
C GLN A 16 7.67 12.62 -23.91
N ILE A 17 6.99 11.62 -24.51
CA ILE A 17 5.58 11.30 -24.20
C ILE A 17 5.44 10.18 -23.15
N VAL A 18 6.52 9.50 -22.78
CA VAL A 18 6.51 8.65 -21.59
C VAL A 18 6.83 9.56 -20.40
N GLY A 19 5.81 10.29 -19.95
CA GLY A 19 5.85 10.95 -18.65
C GLY A 19 6.31 9.92 -17.63
N ALA A 20 7.27 10.31 -16.80
CA ALA A 20 7.66 9.55 -15.62
C ALA A 20 6.49 9.55 -14.64
N GLU A 21 5.45 8.76 -14.90
CA GLU A 21 4.50 8.38 -13.88
C GLU A 21 5.23 7.44 -12.93
N ALA A 22 5.24 7.79 -11.64
CA ALA A 22 5.69 6.88 -10.60
C ALA A 22 4.93 5.55 -10.78
N ILE A 23 5.65 4.47 -11.07
CA ILE A 23 5.03 3.17 -11.28
C ILE A 23 4.43 2.74 -9.95
N ASP A 24 3.11 2.73 -9.89
CA ASP A 24 2.36 2.27 -8.73
C ASP A 24 2.43 0.74 -8.63
N HIS A 25 3.47 0.24 -7.97
CA HIS A 25 3.77 -1.19 -7.82
C HIS A 25 2.69 -1.97 -7.07
N HIS A 26 1.78 -1.29 -6.37
CA HIS A 26 0.74 -1.91 -5.57
C HIS A 26 -0.65 -1.89 -6.23
N LEU A 27 -0.81 -1.21 -7.38
CA LEU A 27 -2.09 -1.09 -8.08
C LEU A 27 -2.77 -2.44 -8.33
N ALA A 28 -2.03 -3.39 -8.91
CA ALA A 28 -2.56 -4.71 -9.26
C ALA A 28 -2.99 -5.52 -8.02
N ILE A 29 -2.25 -5.38 -6.91
CA ILE A 29 -2.59 -6.05 -5.64
C ILE A 29 -3.88 -5.44 -5.06
N ARG A 30 -3.97 -4.10 -5.03
CA ARG A 30 -5.17 -3.41 -4.52
C ARG A 30 -6.41 -3.79 -5.31
N GLN A 31 -6.35 -3.73 -6.64
CA GLN A 31 -7.47 -4.10 -7.51
C GLN A 31 -7.92 -5.55 -7.30
N LYS A 32 -6.96 -6.48 -7.17
CA LYS A 32 -7.27 -7.88 -6.88
C LYS A 32 -7.99 -8.05 -5.55
N CYS A 33 -7.46 -7.45 -4.48
CA CYS A 33 -8.03 -7.58 -3.14
C CYS A 33 -9.39 -6.87 -3.00
N PHE A 34 -9.63 -5.80 -3.75
CA PHE A 34 -10.95 -5.19 -3.87
C PHE A 34 -11.96 -6.13 -4.51
N ALA A 35 -11.61 -6.73 -5.65
CA ALA A 35 -12.46 -7.66 -6.36
C ALA A 35 -12.78 -8.92 -5.51
N GLU A 36 -11.80 -9.46 -4.78
CA GLU A 36 -11.98 -10.65 -3.93
C GLU A 36 -13.03 -10.45 -2.82
N HIS A 37 -13.16 -9.23 -2.31
CA HIS A 37 -14.07 -8.91 -1.20
C HIS A 37 -15.28 -8.05 -1.61
N GLY A 38 -15.50 -7.84 -2.90
CA GLY A 38 -16.63 -7.06 -3.42
C GLY A 38 -16.60 -5.60 -2.95
N LEU A 39 -15.40 -5.02 -2.83
CA LEU A 39 -15.19 -3.60 -2.57
C LEU A 39 -15.05 -2.90 -3.91
N GLU A 40 -15.85 -1.87 -4.19
CA GLU A 40 -15.68 -1.06 -5.42
C GLU A 40 -14.45 -0.17 -5.33
N HIS A 41 -14.21 0.37 -4.14
CA HIS A 41 -13.04 1.14 -3.75
C HIS A 41 -12.93 1.10 -2.23
N ALA A 42 -11.71 1.04 -1.70
CA ALA A 42 -11.46 1.32 -0.29
C ALA A 42 -10.51 2.51 -0.17
N SER A 43 -10.94 3.53 0.54
CA SER A 43 -10.09 4.62 0.97
C SER A 43 -9.51 4.30 2.34
N GLY A 44 -8.28 4.74 2.63
CA GLY A 44 -7.67 4.61 3.96
C GLY A 44 -8.28 5.56 5.01
N SER A 45 -9.61 5.57 5.14
CA SER A 45 -10.35 6.52 5.95
C SER A 45 -10.90 5.88 7.24
N ALA A 46 -11.37 6.71 8.18
CA ALA A 46 -12.07 6.20 9.36
C ALA A 46 -13.28 5.30 8.98
N ALA A 47 -14.00 5.65 7.91
CA ALA A 47 -15.14 4.89 7.40
C ALA A 47 -14.75 3.48 6.91
N TYR A 48 -13.51 3.30 6.42
CA TYR A 48 -13.00 1.98 6.08
C TYR A 48 -12.95 1.07 7.28
N PHE A 49 -12.48 1.58 8.42
CA PHE A 49 -12.42 0.81 9.65
C PHE A 49 -13.80 0.55 10.24
N GLU A 50 -14.86 1.22 9.81
CA GLU A 50 -16.23 0.96 10.26
C GLU A 50 -16.96 -0.09 9.41
N ASN A 51 -16.43 -0.44 8.23
CA ASN A 51 -17.05 -1.38 7.31
C ASN A 51 -16.64 -2.84 7.59
N PRO A 52 -17.54 -3.75 8.03
CA PRO A 52 -17.19 -5.15 8.29
C PRO A 52 -16.66 -5.91 7.06
N LYS A 53 -17.05 -5.50 5.84
CA LYS A 53 -16.58 -6.12 4.59
C LYS A 53 -15.13 -5.79 4.26
N SER A 54 -14.56 -4.78 4.92
CA SER A 54 -13.25 -4.27 4.60
C SER A 54 -12.12 -5.04 5.31
N LYS A 55 -12.43 -5.75 6.41
CA LYS A 55 -11.46 -6.42 7.29
C LYS A 55 -10.49 -7.34 6.55
N CYS A 56 -10.96 -8.14 5.61
CA CYS A 56 -10.11 -9.11 4.90
C CYS A 56 -9.28 -8.50 3.76
N TYR A 57 -9.58 -7.27 3.32
CA TYR A 57 -8.75 -6.60 2.31
C TYR A 57 -7.30 -6.45 2.77
N LEU A 58 -7.08 -6.02 4.01
CA LEU A 58 -5.73 -5.85 4.57
C LEU A 58 -4.96 -7.18 4.60
N LYS A 59 -5.63 -8.26 5.01
CA LYS A 59 -5.06 -9.62 4.94
C LYS A 59 -4.65 -9.97 3.51
N CYS A 60 -5.53 -9.76 2.53
CA CYS A 60 -5.20 -10.04 1.12
C CYS A 60 -3.99 -9.22 0.65
N PHE A 61 -3.96 -7.92 0.97
CA PHE A 61 -2.86 -7.04 0.58
C PHE A 61 -1.53 -7.49 1.21
N PHE A 62 -1.55 -7.83 2.50
CA PHE A 62 -0.37 -8.28 3.23
C PHE A 62 0.15 -9.64 2.76
N GLU A 63 -0.72 -10.59 2.41
CA GLU A 63 -0.30 -11.88 1.86
C GLU A 63 0.39 -11.75 0.50
N HIS A 64 -0.15 -10.91 -0.39
CA HIS A 64 0.47 -10.69 -1.71
C HIS A 64 1.84 -10.01 -1.61
N ASN A 65 2.05 -9.20 -0.57
CA ASN A 65 3.32 -8.58 -0.25
C ASN A 65 4.19 -9.44 0.69
N LYS A 66 3.77 -10.67 1.02
CA LYS A 66 4.50 -11.63 1.87
C LYS A 66 4.85 -11.08 3.26
N LEU A 67 3.91 -10.37 3.88
CA LEU A 67 4.08 -9.70 5.19
C LEU A 67 3.62 -10.54 6.39
N PHE A 68 3.54 -11.86 6.19
CA PHE A 68 3.28 -12.82 7.26
C PHE A 68 4.43 -13.83 7.30
N HIS A 69 4.85 -14.18 8.50
CA HIS A 69 5.72 -15.32 8.76
C HIS A 69 5.00 -16.64 8.43
N GLU A 70 5.76 -17.73 8.29
CA GLU A 70 5.21 -19.06 8.02
C GLU A 70 4.23 -19.54 9.11
N ASN A 71 4.45 -19.13 10.36
CA ASN A 71 3.57 -19.43 11.48
C ASN A 71 2.25 -18.62 11.47
N GLY A 72 2.14 -17.64 10.57
CA GLY A 72 0.97 -16.77 10.42
C GLY A 72 1.02 -15.45 11.19
N ASP A 73 2.07 -15.20 11.97
CA ASP A 73 2.28 -13.91 12.62
C ASP A 73 2.62 -12.82 11.57
N PHE A 74 2.14 -11.59 11.78
CA PHE A 74 2.49 -10.39 11.03
C PHE A 74 3.97 -10.04 11.17
N ASP A 75 4.66 -9.88 10.03
CA ASP A 75 6.09 -9.58 9.93
C ASP A 75 6.31 -8.06 9.82
N ILE A 76 6.40 -7.39 10.98
CA ILE A 76 6.61 -5.95 11.02
C ILE A 76 7.95 -5.52 10.40
N ALA A 77 8.97 -6.36 10.45
CA ALA A 77 10.26 -6.05 9.84
C ALA A 77 10.14 -6.00 8.31
N ALA A 78 9.43 -6.96 7.71
CA ALA A 78 9.14 -6.96 6.28
C ALA A 78 8.25 -5.76 5.87
N VAL A 79 7.27 -5.39 6.70
CA VAL A 79 6.41 -4.22 6.45
C VAL A 79 7.25 -2.95 6.36
N LEU A 80 8.15 -2.73 7.32
CA LEU A 80 8.98 -1.52 7.37
C LEU A 80 9.93 -1.39 6.17
N VAL A 81 10.31 -2.50 5.53
CA VAL A 81 11.08 -2.47 4.27
C VAL A 81 10.25 -1.89 3.11
N LEU A 82 8.94 -2.14 3.10
CA LEU A 82 8.03 -1.61 2.07
C LEU A 82 7.61 -0.16 2.32
N VAL A 83 7.67 0.30 3.57
CA VAL A 83 7.40 1.71 3.90
C VAL A 83 8.44 2.59 3.22
N ASP A 84 7.97 3.68 2.60
CA ASP A 84 8.82 4.68 1.97
C ASP A 84 9.89 5.19 2.93
N GLU A 85 11.10 5.36 2.43
CA GLU A 85 12.27 5.72 3.26
C GLU A 85 12.06 7.05 4.00
N SER A 86 11.32 8.00 3.41
CA SER A 86 11.09 9.31 4.00
C SER A 86 10.28 9.28 5.30
N ILE A 87 9.41 8.26 5.48
CA ILE A 87 8.55 8.13 6.66
C ILE A 87 8.86 6.89 7.51
N ARG A 88 9.75 5.99 7.05
CA ARG A 88 10.00 4.70 7.69
C ARG A 88 10.38 4.80 9.16
N GLU A 89 11.32 5.68 9.51
CA GLU A 89 11.77 5.84 10.90
C GLU A 89 10.69 6.44 11.79
N GLU A 90 9.83 7.30 11.25
CA GLU A 90 8.70 7.86 11.99
C GLU A 90 7.58 6.83 12.18
N ALA A 91 7.33 5.99 11.17
CA ALA A 91 6.32 4.94 11.21
C ALA A 91 6.71 3.74 12.11
N ARG A 92 8.01 3.44 12.22
CA ARG A 92 8.58 2.30 12.97
C ARG A 92 7.99 2.11 14.38
N PRO A 93 8.04 3.10 15.29
CA PRO A 93 7.56 2.89 16.66
C PRO A 93 6.06 2.58 16.73
N PHE A 94 5.25 3.15 15.84
CA PHE A 94 3.81 2.86 15.77
C PHE A 94 3.55 1.46 15.21
N GLY A 95 4.26 1.09 14.15
CA GLY A 95 4.18 -0.24 13.56
C GLY A 95 4.57 -1.35 14.53
N GLU A 96 5.69 -1.20 15.22
CA GLU A 96 6.18 -2.17 16.23
C GLU A 96 5.20 -2.32 17.40
N LYS A 97 4.69 -1.19 17.92
CA LYS A 97 3.68 -1.19 18.98
C LYS A 97 2.41 -1.94 18.55
N CYS A 98 1.83 -1.55 17.42
CA CYS A 98 0.54 -2.10 16.96
C CYS A 98 0.65 -3.57 16.55
N ALA A 99 1.78 -3.97 15.94
CA ALA A 99 2.06 -5.38 15.71
C ALA A 99 2.14 -6.13 17.06
N GLY A 100 2.92 -5.63 18.03
CA GLY A 100 3.07 -6.26 19.34
C GLY A 100 1.75 -6.47 20.10
N GLU A 101 0.81 -5.53 19.99
CA GLU A 101 -0.51 -5.60 20.65
C GLU A 101 -1.45 -6.63 20.01
N HIS A 102 -1.36 -6.85 18.69
CA HIS A 102 -2.38 -7.58 17.93
C HIS A 102 -1.90 -8.84 17.22
N ASN A 103 -0.60 -9.15 17.21
CA ASN A 103 -0.03 -10.26 16.44
C ASN A 103 -0.52 -11.66 16.85
N LYS A 104 -1.18 -11.78 18.00
CA LYS A 104 -1.67 -13.08 18.53
C LYS A 104 -3.15 -13.32 18.26
N ILE A 105 -3.79 -12.47 17.47
CA ILE A 105 -5.16 -12.68 17.01
C ILE A 105 -5.16 -13.83 15.99
N ALA A 106 -5.97 -14.88 16.25
CA ALA A 106 -5.96 -16.11 15.46
C ALA A 106 -6.54 -15.95 14.05
N ASP A 107 -7.57 -15.12 13.89
CA ASP A 107 -8.12 -14.80 12.58
C ASP A 107 -7.25 -13.75 11.89
N ARG A 108 -6.69 -14.08 10.73
CA ARG A 108 -5.74 -13.19 10.03
C ARG A 108 -6.40 -11.95 9.44
N CYS A 109 -7.69 -11.98 9.12
CA CYS A 109 -8.41 -10.77 8.72
C CYS A 109 -8.56 -9.83 9.91
N GLU A 110 -8.95 -10.35 11.07
CA GLU A 110 -9.10 -9.56 12.29
C GLU A 110 -7.75 -9.02 12.77
N MET A 111 -6.70 -9.83 12.72
CA MET A 111 -5.34 -9.41 13.05
C MET A 111 -4.88 -8.25 12.17
N ALA A 112 -4.93 -8.41 10.84
CA ALA A 112 -4.51 -7.38 9.90
C ALA A 112 -5.30 -6.08 10.10
N TYR A 113 -6.60 -6.21 10.33
CA TYR A 113 -7.49 -5.09 10.60
C TYR A 113 -7.15 -4.36 11.90
N GLU A 114 -6.96 -5.07 13.03
CA GLU A 114 -6.67 -4.44 14.32
C GLU A 114 -5.26 -3.80 14.35
N VAL A 115 -4.27 -4.42 13.72
CA VAL A 115 -2.92 -3.80 13.56
C VAL A 115 -3.02 -2.46 12.83
N MET A 116 -3.76 -2.40 11.71
CA MET A 116 -3.91 -1.18 10.92
C MET A 116 -4.83 -0.15 11.55
N LYS A 117 -5.86 -0.58 12.27
CA LYS A 117 -6.71 0.31 13.04
C LYS A 117 -5.94 0.95 14.20
N CYS A 118 -5.07 0.19 14.85
CA CYS A 118 -4.14 0.73 15.84
C CYS A 118 -3.21 1.77 15.21
N PHE A 119 -2.59 1.45 14.07
CA PHE A 119 -1.69 2.38 13.39
C PHE A 119 -2.40 3.68 12.98
N PHE A 120 -3.56 3.56 12.35
CA PHE A 120 -4.39 4.71 11.95
C PHE A 120 -4.73 5.63 13.12
N LYS A 121 -5.04 5.06 14.30
CA LYS A 121 -5.30 5.83 15.51
C LYS A 121 -4.05 6.47 16.10
N ALA A 122 -2.92 5.77 16.03
CA ALA A 122 -1.66 6.21 16.63
C ALA A 122 -0.96 7.29 15.79
N SER A 123 -1.06 7.19 14.46
CA SER A 123 -0.47 8.14 13.52
C SER A 123 -1.34 8.29 12.27
N PRO A 124 -2.44 9.06 12.36
CA PRO A 124 -3.34 9.29 11.22
C PRO A 124 -2.66 10.05 10.08
N GLU A 125 -1.67 10.89 10.38
CA GLU A 125 -0.92 11.66 9.37
C GLU A 125 0.00 10.76 8.51
N LEU A 126 0.56 9.69 9.10
CA LEU A 126 1.43 8.76 8.36
C LEU A 126 0.66 7.69 7.59
N PHE A 127 -0.59 7.42 7.96
CA PHE A 127 -1.35 6.31 7.40
C PHE A 127 -1.57 6.39 5.87
N PRO A 128 -1.90 7.56 5.28
CA PRO A 128 -2.04 7.69 3.82
C PRO A 128 -0.74 7.37 3.06
N HIS A 129 0.41 7.66 3.68
CA HIS A 129 1.72 7.44 3.08
C HIS A 129 2.16 5.98 3.06
N LEU A 130 1.43 5.07 3.72
CA LEU A 130 1.74 3.64 3.71
C LEU A 130 1.46 2.97 2.35
N GLY A 131 0.76 3.64 1.43
CA GLY A 131 0.52 3.09 0.09
C GLY A 131 -0.46 1.92 0.03
N ILE A 132 -1.13 1.60 1.16
CA ILE A 132 -1.96 0.38 1.29
C ILE A 132 -3.25 0.50 0.49
N PHE A 133 -3.88 1.68 0.49
CA PHE A 133 -5.18 1.92 -0.14
C PHE A 133 -5.08 2.73 -1.44
N GLU A 134 -4.14 3.67 -1.46
CA GLU A 134 -3.91 4.62 -2.53
C GLU A 134 -2.39 4.82 -2.68
N PRO A 135 -1.89 5.33 -3.81
CA PRO A 135 -0.48 5.67 -3.96
C PRO A 135 -0.01 6.67 -2.87
N PRO A 136 1.23 6.56 -2.35
CA PRO A 136 1.75 7.40 -1.24
C PRO A 136 1.78 8.94 -1.44
N HIS A 137 1.36 9.44 -2.59
CA HIS A 137 1.33 10.87 -2.97
C HIS A 137 0.07 11.24 -3.78
N ALA A 138 -0.99 10.44 -3.67
CA ALA A 138 -2.27 10.66 -4.35
C ALA A 138 -3.10 11.76 -3.68
#